data_AF-A0A939SBQ6-F1
#
_entry.id   AF-A0A939SBQ6-F1
#
_cell.length_a   1.000
_cell.length_b   1.000
_cell.length_c   1.000
_cell.angle_alpha   90.00
_cell.angle_beta   90.00
_cell.angle_gamma   90.00
#
_symmetry.space_group_name_H-M   'P 1'
#
loop_
_entity.id
_entity.type
_entity.pdbx_description
1 polymer ?
#
loop_
_entity_poly.entity_id
_entity_poly.type
_entity_poly.pdbx_seq_one_letter_code
_entity_poly.pdbx_strand_id
1 'polypeptide(L)'
;MKLNDSARAELRASNIDPAEWPQLNGYGPGEEWRGDACGCTDDRCIGHHHDEGEPCGCLPALIDEHWKTVHAGEEGREVWALHERANASGSAEDRAAADQRLAEWITTYQPGALAFELTPRGITYRNQYNEHTWLVWDAERAAATVEQVA
;
A
#
# COMPACT_ATOMS: atom_id res chain seq x y z
N MET A 1 -19.12 8.98 13.98
CA MET A 1 -17.82 9.21 13.33
C MET A 1 -17.67 10.69 12.96
N LYS A 2 -16.51 11.31 13.29
CA LYS A 2 -16.22 12.76 13.21
C LYS A 2 -16.03 13.33 11.79
N LEU A 3 -15.97 12.49 10.74
CA LEU A 3 -15.76 12.97 9.37
C LEU A 3 -16.82 14.00 8.93
N ASN A 4 -16.37 15.10 8.34
CA ASN A 4 -17.20 16.14 7.75
C ASN A 4 -17.75 15.72 6.37
N ASP A 5 -18.68 16.51 5.82
CA ASP A 5 -19.37 16.16 4.58
C ASP A 5 -18.45 16.10 3.36
N SER A 6 -17.45 16.98 3.30
CA SER A 6 -16.45 16.98 2.22
C SER A 6 -15.63 15.70 2.22
N ALA A 7 -15.11 15.30 3.37
CA ALA A 7 -14.33 14.07 3.51
C ALA A 7 -15.16 12.83 3.15
N ARG A 8 -16.43 12.79 3.58
CA ARG A 8 -17.36 11.70 3.22
C ARG A 8 -17.63 11.65 1.72
N ALA A 9 -17.82 12.80 1.08
CA ALA A 9 -18.05 12.87 -0.35
C ALA A 9 -16.83 12.39 -1.15
N GLU A 10 -15.63 12.77 -0.73
CA GLU A 10 -14.38 12.39 -1.38
C GLU A 10 -14.07 10.89 -1.23
N LEU A 11 -14.26 10.32 -0.04
CA LEU A 11 -14.12 8.87 0.18
C LEU A 11 -15.09 8.09 -0.72
N ARG A 12 -16.36 8.50 -0.78
CA ARG A 12 -17.36 7.85 -1.64
C ARG A 12 -17.05 8.00 -3.12
N ALA A 13 -16.57 9.17 -3.55
CA ALA A 13 -16.13 9.38 -4.93
C ALA A 13 -14.97 8.46 -5.31
N SER A 14 -14.19 8.05 -4.31
CA SER A 14 -13.07 7.13 -4.43
C SER A 14 -13.44 5.67 -4.13
N ASN A 15 -14.73 5.33 -4.10
CA ASN A 15 -15.26 3.98 -3.80
C ASN A 15 -14.88 3.41 -2.42
N ILE A 16 -14.66 4.28 -1.43
CA ILE A 16 -14.43 3.90 -0.04
C ILE A 16 -15.67 4.24 0.78
N ASP A 17 -16.22 3.29 1.54
CA ASP A 17 -17.26 3.62 2.52
C ASP A 17 -16.61 4.43 3.65
N PRO A 18 -17.09 5.65 3.98
CA PRO A 18 -16.57 6.39 5.11
C PRO A 18 -16.53 5.58 6.42
N ALA A 19 -17.44 4.63 6.63
CA ALA A 19 -17.46 3.77 7.81
C ALA A 19 -16.24 2.82 7.91
N GLU A 20 -15.61 2.49 6.79
CA GLU A 20 -14.43 1.62 6.71
C GLU A 20 -13.12 2.40 6.89
N TRP A 21 -13.14 3.72 6.67
CA TRP A 21 -11.96 4.57 6.70
C TRP A 21 -11.05 4.41 7.93
N PRO A 22 -11.57 4.28 9.16
CA PRO A 22 -10.73 4.03 10.32
C PRO A 22 -9.94 2.72 10.18
N GLN A 23 -10.58 1.65 9.74
CA GLN A 23 -9.94 0.33 9.63
C GLN A 23 -8.85 0.33 8.56
N LEU A 24 -9.09 1.03 7.43
CA LEU A 24 -8.09 1.23 6.38
C LEU A 24 -6.85 2.00 6.87
N ASN A 25 -6.98 2.74 7.98
CA ASN A 25 -5.90 3.49 8.62
C ASN A 25 -5.39 2.84 9.92
N GLY A 26 -5.61 1.52 10.08
CA GLY A 26 -5.02 0.72 11.15
C GLY A 26 -5.79 0.71 12.48
N TYR A 27 -7.01 1.24 12.51
CA TYR A 27 -7.88 1.15 13.69
C TYR A 27 -8.55 -0.23 13.75
N GLY A 28 -8.77 -0.75 14.96
CA GLY A 28 -9.49 -2.01 15.14
C GLY A 28 -10.95 -1.96 14.67
N PRO A 29 -11.58 -3.12 14.37
CA PRO A 29 -13.00 -3.18 14.05
C PRO A 29 -13.86 -2.56 15.16
N GLY A 30 -14.68 -1.57 14.80
CA GLY A 30 -15.54 -0.86 15.75
C GLY A 30 -14.84 0.21 16.60
N GLU A 31 -13.53 0.44 16.41
CA GLU A 31 -12.86 1.59 17.02
C GLU A 31 -13.35 2.91 16.42
N GLU A 32 -13.44 3.92 17.28
CA GLU A 32 -13.78 5.26 16.84
C GLU A 32 -12.63 5.92 16.09
N TRP A 33 -12.97 6.65 15.02
CA TRP A 33 -12.04 7.52 14.31
C TRP A 33 -11.47 8.59 15.24
N ARG A 34 -10.15 8.59 15.43
CA ARG A 34 -9.45 9.59 16.26
C ARG A 34 -8.74 10.67 15.44
N GLY A 35 -8.65 10.53 14.12
CA GLY A 35 -8.12 11.57 13.24
C GLY A 35 -9.04 12.80 13.13
N ASP A 36 -8.70 13.73 12.25
CA ASP A 36 -9.46 14.95 12.11
C ASP A 36 -10.73 14.80 11.24
N ALA A 37 -11.64 15.77 11.33
CA ALA A 37 -12.90 15.79 10.60
C ALA A 37 -12.71 15.84 9.09
N CYS A 38 -11.58 16.37 8.61
CA CYS A 38 -11.23 16.37 7.19
C CYS A 38 -10.75 15.00 6.66
N GLY A 39 -10.69 13.96 7.50
CA GLY A 39 -10.29 12.60 7.09
C GLY A 39 -8.80 12.29 7.25
N CYS A 40 -7.98 13.25 7.68
CA CYS A 40 -6.57 13.02 8.01
C CYS A 40 -6.40 12.19 9.30
N THR A 41 -5.41 11.30 9.33
CA THR A 41 -5.07 10.52 10.54
C THR A 41 -4.47 11.37 11.66
N ASP A 42 -3.92 12.56 11.36
CA ASP A 42 -3.55 13.57 12.35
C ASP A 42 -4.82 14.30 12.82
N ASP A 43 -5.09 14.29 14.12
CA ASP A 43 -6.28 14.88 14.74
C ASP A 43 -6.23 16.42 14.84
N ARG A 44 -5.07 17.01 14.52
CA ARG A 44 -4.82 18.45 14.49
C ARG A 44 -4.85 19.03 13.08
N CYS A 45 -5.22 18.27 12.05
CA CYS A 45 -5.01 18.67 10.66
C CYS A 45 -5.54 20.08 10.31
N ILE A 46 -6.80 20.39 10.65
CA ILE A 46 -7.39 21.72 10.45
C ILE A 46 -6.74 22.74 11.40
N GLY A 47 -6.32 23.87 10.84
CA GLY A 47 -5.60 24.94 11.53
C GLY A 47 -4.11 24.66 11.76
N HIS A 48 -3.60 23.50 11.33
CA HIS A 48 -2.17 23.17 11.40
C HIS A 48 -1.56 22.85 10.03
N HIS A 49 -2.20 21.99 9.24
CA HIS A 49 -1.72 21.63 7.88
C HIS A 49 -2.47 22.39 6.78
N HIS A 50 -3.73 22.74 7.03
CA HIS A 50 -4.53 23.61 6.17
C HIS A 50 -5.54 24.41 7.01
N ASP A 51 -6.04 25.52 6.48
CA ASP A 51 -7.03 26.34 7.15
C ASP A 51 -8.45 25.72 7.08
N GLU A 52 -9.36 26.14 7.96
CA GLU A 52 -10.73 25.60 8.09
C GLU A 52 -11.58 25.74 6.82
N GLY A 53 -11.24 26.70 5.94
CA GLY A 53 -11.92 26.92 4.66
C GLY A 53 -11.23 26.30 3.45
N GLU A 54 -10.05 25.69 3.62
CA GLU A 54 -9.28 25.12 2.52
C GLU A 54 -9.50 23.62 2.37
N PRO A 55 -9.49 23.09 1.12
CA PRO A 55 -9.50 21.65 0.90
C PRO A 55 -8.31 20.98 1.60
N CYS A 56 -8.55 19.85 2.25
CA CYS A 56 -7.49 19.06 2.84
C CYS A 56 -6.67 18.37 1.74
N GLY A 57 -5.38 18.69 1.62
CA GLY A 57 -4.49 17.98 0.69
C GLY A 57 -4.08 16.58 1.19
N CYS A 58 -4.25 16.27 2.47
CA CYS A 58 -3.85 14.99 3.05
C CYS A 58 -4.82 13.86 2.72
N LEU A 59 -6.13 14.11 2.72
CA LEU A 59 -7.13 13.09 2.43
C LEU A 59 -6.94 12.45 1.04
N PRO A 60 -6.85 13.22 -0.07
CA PRO A 60 -6.60 12.63 -1.38
C PRO A 60 -5.30 11.83 -1.42
N ALA A 61 -4.23 12.33 -0.80
CA ALA A 61 -2.96 11.61 -0.74
C ALA A 61 -3.04 10.27 0.03
N LEU A 62 -3.81 10.23 1.13
CA LEU A 62 -4.04 8.99 1.88
C LEU A 62 -4.90 7.99 1.09
N ILE A 63 -5.88 8.48 0.33
CA ILE A 63 -6.70 7.66 -0.56
C ILE A 63 -5.83 7.06 -1.68
N ASP A 64 -4.97 7.87 -2.30
CA ASP A 64 -4.04 7.41 -3.34
C ASP A 64 -3.10 6.33 -2.81
N GLU A 65 -2.54 6.51 -1.61
CA GLU A 65 -1.67 5.51 -0.98
C GLU A 65 -2.41 4.21 -0.64
N HIS A 66 -3.67 4.32 -0.20
CA HIS A 66 -4.53 3.15 0.02
C HIS A 66 -4.72 2.35 -1.27
N TRP A 67 -5.13 3.00 -2.36
CA TRP A 67 -5.36 2.31 -3.63
C TRP A 67 -4.07 1.77 -4.24
N LYS A 68 -2.96 2.51 -4.10
CA LYS A 68 -1.64 2.00 -4.47
C LYS A 68 -1.29 0.71 -3.73
N THR A 69 -1.58 0.64 -2.43
CA THR A 69 -1.37 -0.58 -1.61
C THR A 69 -2.26 -1.73 -2.07
N VAL A 70 -3.54 -1.47 -2.34
CA VAL A 70 -4.50 -2.48 -2.85
C VAL A 70 -4.00 -3.05 -4.19
N HIS A 71 -3.67 -2.20 -5.15
CA HIS A 71 -3.19 -2.62 -6.46
C HIS A 71 -1.83 -3.32 -6.39
N ALA A 72 -0.92 -2.85 -5.54
CA ALA A 72 0.34 -3.56 -5.28
C ALA A 72 0.08 -4.99 -4.78
N GLY A 73 -0.91 -5.18 -3.89
CA GLY A 73 -1.32 -6.49 -3.39
C GLY A 73 -1.91 -7.39 -4.47
N GLU A 74 -2.80 -6.84 -5.31
CA GLU A 74 -3.43 -7.53 -6.44
C GLU A 74 -2.41 -7.97 -7.49
N GLU A 75 -1.60 -7.05 -7.99
CA GLU A 75 -0.59 -7.35 -8.99
C GLU A 75 0.55 -8.21 -8.43
N GLY A 76 0.86 -8.07 -7.14
CA GLY A 76 1.85 -8.91 -6.48
C GLY A 76 1.45 -10.39 -6.46
N ARG A 77 0.14 -10.70 -6.41
CA ARG A 77 -0.36 -12.08 -6.59
C ARG A 77 0.01 -12.64 -7.96
N GLU A 78 -0.03 -11.83 -9.01
CA GLU A 78 0.34 -12.26 -10.37
C GLU A 78 1.84 -12.51 -10.49
N VAL A 79 2.65 -11.62 -9.91
CA VAL A 79 4.12 -11.79 -9.82
C VAL A 79 4.43 -13.10 -9.09
N TRP A 80 3.78 -13.36 -7.96
CA TRP A 80 3.99 -14.58 -7.19
C TRP A 80 3.57 -15.84 -7.97
N ALA A 81 2.44 -15.80 -8.67
CA ALA A 81 2.00 -16.92 -9.48
C ALA A 81 2.97 -17.24 -10.63
N LEU A 82 3.62 -16.22 -11.22
CA LEU A 82 4.70 -16.42 -12.21
C LEU A 82 5.91 -17.09 -11.57
N HIS A 83 6.31 -16.64 -10.37
CA HIS A 83 7.41 -17.25 -9.62
C HIS A 83 7.16 -18.73 -9.33
N GLU A 84 5.96 -19.08 -8.83
CA GLU A 84 5.60 -20.48 -8.56
C GLU A 84 5.62 -21.34 -9.83
N ARG A 85 5.13 -20.81 -10.96
CA ARG A 85 5.22 -21.50 -12.26
C ARG A 85 6.67 -21.72 -12.69
N ALA A 86 7.52 -20.71 -12.57
CA ALA A 86 8.93 -20.80 -12.92
C ALA A 86 9.68 -21.84 -12.06
N ASN A 87 9.36 -21.92 -10.77
CA ASN A 87 9.91 -22.93 -9.87
C ASN A 87 9.44 -24.34 -10.25
N ALA A 88 8.15 -24.50 -10.58
CA ALA A 88 7.57 -25.78 -10.95
C ALA A 88 8.09 -26.30 -12.30
N SER A 89 8.24 -25.41 -13.29
CA SER A 89 8.71 -25.80 -14.63
C SER A 89 10.23 -25.98 -14.69
N GLY A 90 10.98 -25.20 -13.88
CA GLY A 90 12.43 -25.12 -13.98
C GLY A 90 12.93 -24.55 -15.30
N SER A 91 12.06 -23.96 -16.13
CA SER A 91 12.42 -23.45 -17.46
C SER A 91 13.13 -22.09 -17.35
N ALA A 92 14.05 -21.81 -18.27
CA ALA A 92 14.70 -20.50 -18.33
C ALA A 92 13.75 -19.41 -18.80
N GLU A 93 12.77 -19.76 -19.63
CA GLU A 93 11.76 -18.84 -20.16
C GLU A 93 10.81 -18.36 -19.06
N ASP A 94 10.28 -19.27 -18.23
CA ASP A 94 9.39 -18.91 -17.13
C ASP A 94 10.12 -18.09 -16.06
N ARG A 95 11.39 -18.39 -15.79
CA ARG A 95 12.22 -17.57 -14.90
C ARG A 95 12.38 -16.15 -15.43
N ALA A 96 12.74 -16.00 -16.72
CA ALA A 96 12.88 -14.68 -17.33
C ALA A 96 11.57 -13.89 -17.30
N ALA A 97 10.42 -14.54 -17.54
CA ALA A 97 9.12 -13.90 -17.44
C ALA A 97 8.77 -13.46 -16.01
N ALA A 98 9.07 -14.29 -15.01
CA ALA A 98 8.88 -13.94 -13.60
C ALA A 98 9.78 -12.76 -13.17
N ASP A 99 11.05 -12.79 -13.54
CA ASP A 99 12.03 -11.74 -13.23
C ASP A 99 11.64 -10.40 -13.89
N GLN A 100 11.19 -10.44 -15.15
CA GLN A 100 10.71 -9.25 -15.85
C GLN A 100 9.50 -8.65 -15.14
N ARG A 101 8.47 -9.47 -14.85
CA ARG A 101 7.25 -8.96 -14.20
C ARG A 101 7.53 -8.44 -12.79
N LEU A 102 8.45 -9.07 -12.05
CA LEU A 102 8.93 -8.59 -10.76
C LEU A 102 9.58 -7.21 -10.88
N ALA A 103 10.48 -7.02 -11.85
CA ALA A 103 11.15 -5.75 -12.07
C ALA A 103 10.17 -4.62 -12.44
N GLU A 104 9.17 -4.90 -13.27
CA GLU A 104 8.10 -3.97 -13.63
C GLU A 104 7.26 -3.57 -12.40
N TRP A 105 6.89 -4.56 -11.57
CA TRP A 105 6.14 -4.33 -10.34
C TRP A 105 6.94 -3.49 -9.34
N ILE A 106 8.23 -3.81 -9.12
CA ILE A 106 9.11 -3.04 -8.24
C ILE A 106 9.27 -1.60 -8.72
N THR A 107 9.47 -1.39 -10.03
CA THR A 107 9.60 -0.05 -10.62
C THR A 107 8.35 0.80 -10.37
N THR A 108 7.18 0.17 -10.42
CA THR A 108 5.88 0.84 -10.26
C THR A 108 5.61 1.19 -8.80
N TYR A 109 5.78 0.24 -7.89
CA TYR A 109 5.32 0.38 -6.51
C TYR A 109 6.43 0.82 -5.54
N GLN A 110 7.69 0.51 -5.83
CA GLN A 110 8.86 0.80 -5.01
C GLN A 110 9.93 1.61 -5.79
N PRO A 111 9.58 2.82 -6.28
CA PRO A 111 10.54 3.65 -7.00
C PRO A 111 11.74 3.97 -6.11
N GLY A 112 12.95 3.73 -6.62
CA GLY A 112 14.19 3.89 -5.86
C GLY A 112 14.64 2.64 -5.10
N ALA A 113 14.07 1.47 -5.41
CA ALA A 113 14.64 0.19 -5.02
C ALA A 113 16.08 0.03 -5.56
N LEU A 114 17.01 -0.30 -4.68
CA LEU A 114 18.40 -0.62 -5.02
C LEU A 114 18.61 -2.11 -5.28
N ALA A 115 17.83 -2.94 -4.59
CA ALA A 115 17.83 -4.39 -4.75
C ALA A 115 16.44 -4.93 -4.41
N PHE A 116 16.07 -6.05 -5.02
CA PHE A 116 14.83 -6.76 -4.76
C PHE A 116 15.00 -8.25 -5.06
N GLU A 117 14.21 -9.08 -4.40
CA GLU A 117 14.30 -10.54 -4.51
C GLU A 117 12.96 -11.22 -4.24
N LEU A 118 12.74 -12.36 -4.87
CA LEU A 118 11.70 -13.32 -4.49
C LEU A 118 12.26 -14.29 -3.45
N THR A 119 11.73 -14.22 -2.24
CA THR A 119 12.09 -15.10 -1.12
C THR A 119 10.97 -16.10 -0.87
N PRO A 120 11.19 -17.19 -0.09
CA PRO A 120 10.11 -18.09 0.32
C PRO A 120 8.96 -17.38 1.07
N ARG A 121 9.21 -16.21 1.67
CA ARG A 121 8.21 -15.41 2.39
C ARG A 121 7.41 -14.48 1.47
N GLY A 122 7.94 -14.15 0.29
CA GLY A 122 7.37 -13.16 -0.61
C GLY A 122 8.42 -12.25 -1.23
N ILE A 123 7.99 -11.09 -1.70
CA ILE A 123 8.84 -10.12 -2.41
C ILE A 123 9.50 -9.19 -1.39
N THR A 124 10.82 -9.11 -1.43
CA THR A 124 11.59 -8.18 -0.60
C THR A 124 12.28 -7.12 -1.44
N TYR A 125 12.55 -5.96 -0.84
CA TYR A 125 13.38 -4.93 -1.45
C TYR A 125 14.23 -4.17 -0.43
N ARG A 126 15.28 -3.51 -0.93
CA ARG A 126 16.10 -2.54 -0.20
C ARG A 126 16.04 -1.20 -0.93
N ASN A 127 15.90 -0.11 -0.18
CA ASN A 127 15.89 1.24 -0.74
C ASN A 127 17.20 1.98 -0.47
N GLN A 128 17.29 3.20 -0.99
CA GLN A 128 18.45 4.08 -0.85
C GLN A 128 18.57 4.80 0.50
N TYR A 129 17.55 4.72 1.36
CA TYR A 129 17.46 5.53 2.58
C TYR A 129 18.01 4.81 3.81
N ASN A 130 17.99 3.48 3.82
CA ASN A 130 18.49 2.67 4.94
C ASN A 130 19.06 1.34 4.47
N GLU A 131 19.75 0.65 5.38
CA GLU A 131 20.34 -0.68 5.10
C GLU A 131 19.35 -1.82 5.36
N HIS A 132 18.06 -1.53 5.57
CA HIS A 132 17.07 -2.54 5.92
C HIS A 132 16.46 -3.19 4.68
N THR A 133 16.14 -4.46 4.83
CA THR A 133 15.32 -5.20 3.88
C THR A 133 13.87 -5.15 4.33
N TRP A 134 12.97 -4.91 3.39
CA TRP A 134 11.54 -4.80 3.64
C TRP A 134 10.81 -5.86 2.83
N LEU A 135 9.91 -6.60 3.47
CA LEU A 135 8.89 -7.38 2.80
C LEU A 135 7.86 -6.40 2.25
N VAL A 136 7.69 -6.41 0.93
CA VAL A 136 6.74 -5.51 0.23
C VAL A 136 5.52 -6.25 -0.30
N TRP A 137 5.60 -7.57 -0.36
CA TRP A 137 4.46 -8.43 -0.62
C TRP A 137 4.65 -9.76 0.12
N ASP A 138 3.66 -10.14 0.92
CA ASP A 138 3.67 -11.34 1.76
C ASP A 138 2.87 -12.47 1.08
N ALA A 139 3.52 -13.61 0.85
CA ALA A 139 2.93 -14.75 0.17
C ALA A 139 1.86 -15.47 1.00
N GLU A 140 2.01 -15.50 2.32
CA GLU A 140 1.05 -16.14 3.22
C GLU A 140 -0.25 -15.33 3.28
N ARG A 141 -0.12 -14.00 3.34
CA ARG A 141 -1.28 -13.09 3.37
C ARG A 141 -1.82 -12.75 1.99
N ALA A 142 -1.05 -13.05 0.94
CA ALA A 142 -1.32 -12.66 -0.44
C ALA A 142 -1.61 -11.14 -0.58
N ALA A 143 -0.82 -10.32 0.11
CA ALA A 143 -1.07 -8.89 0.26
C ALA A 143 0.22 -8.06 0.28
N ALA A 144 0.14 -6.79 -0.14
CA ALA A 144 1.22 -5.83 0.02
C ALA A 144 1.45 -5.53 1.52
N THR A 145 2.69 -5.22 1.87
CA THR A 145 3.08 -4.93 3.26
C THR A 145 4.27 -3.97 3.29
N VAL A 146 4.59 -3.47 4.48
CA VAL A 146 5.74 -2.58 4.75
C VAL A 146 6.54 -3.11 5.95
N GLU A 147 6.59 -4.44 6.08
CA GLU A 147 7.23 -5.09 7.21
C GLU A 147 8.75 -5.14 7.00
N GLN A 148 9.52 -4.60 7.95
CA GLN A 148 10.96 -4.79 7.96
C GLN A 148 11.29 -6.26 8.28
N VAL A 149 12.16 -6.87 7.49
CA VAL A 149 12.68 -8.22 7.73
C VAL A 149 14.15 -8.17 8.17
N ALA A 150 14.52 -9.14 9.00
CA ALA A 150 15.86 -9.27 9.57
C ALA A 150 16.89 -9.78 8.56
#